data_AF-A0A944GRG7-F1
#
_entry.id   AF-A0A944GRG7-F1
#
_cell.length_a   1.000
_cell.length_b   1.000
_cell.length_c   1.000
_cell.angle_alpha   90.00
_cell.angle_beta   90.00
_cell.angle_gamma   90.00
#
_symmetry.space_group_name_H-M   'P 1'
#
loop_
_entity.id
_entity.type
_entity.pdbx_description
1 polymer ?
#
loop_
_entity_poly.entity_id
_entity_poly.type
_entity_poly.pdbx_seq_one_letter_code
_entity_poly.pdbx_strand_id
1 'polypeptide(L)'
;MVASLMTTSTASQVELNRAIRASIDNCDRLIEESYDLEFREPADTRLFLLMIAQEEAAKAFLLYLVREEIITMSREVGRAMNDHACKQLVGILLDYLVAKWETIAELDEQIRYDLELGDLLPQDVGSALEILALEKVHAWRSGAPIWVEDPNYDRMVLKVSKGAIDRRKQDALYVRLSKTGAIASVPGKIKPEEANLAFDSVNEHIRFVDCAAFGDQGQTSIRFEKVLQALQVVFGSCDKAPT
;
A
#
# COMPACT_ATOMS: atom_id res chain seq x y z
N MET A 1 -34.30 -21.66 7.13
CA MET A 1 -34.38 -20.35 6.45
C MET A 1 -33.17 -19.54 6.86
N VAL A 2 -32.09 -19.62 6.10
CA VAL A 2 -30.90 -18.79 6.28
C VAL A 2 -30.72 -18.05 4.96
N ALA A 3 -31.34 -16.88 4.87
CA ALA A 3 -31.22 -15.97 3.75
C ALA A 3 -31.25 -14.56 4.34
N SER A 4 -30.09 -14.10 4.82
CA SER A 4 -29.83 -12.68 5.08
C SER A 4 -28.34 -12.52 5.33
N LEU A 5 -27.55 -12.46 4.26
CA LEU A 5 -26.16 -12.00 4.28
C LEU A 5 -25.60 -11.87 2.85
N MET A 6 -26.36 -11.36 1.88
CA MET A 6 -25.79 -10.99 0.58
C MET A 6 -26.57 -9.83 -0.02
N THR A 7 -25.98 -8.65 0.02
CA THR A 7 -26.03 -7.61 -1.02
C THR A 7 -25.36 -6.36 -0.44
N THR A 8 -24.08 -6.16 -0.75
CA THR A 8 -23.64 -4.79 -1.01
C THR A 8 -24.57 -4.25 -2.10
N SER A 9 -25.43 -3.30 -1.75
CA SER A 9 -26.41 -2.73 -2.68
C SER A 9 -25.69 -2.28 -3.95
N THR A 10 -26.30 -2.43 -5.13
CA THR A 10 -25.75 -1.93 -6.40
C THR A 10 -25.37 -0.44 -6.31
N ALA A 11 -26.05 0.34 -5.47
CA ALA A 11 -25.69 1.72 -5.16
C ALA A 11 -24.31 1.83 -4.45
N SER A 12 -24.00 0.93 -3.52
CA SER A 12 -22.70 0.90 -2.82
C SER A 12 -21.54 0.50 -3.73
N GLN A 13 -21.78 -0.41 -4.69
CA GLN A 13 -20.78 -0.79 -5.70
C GLN A 13 -20.47 0.36 -6.67
N VAL A 14 -21.48 1.13 -7.08
CA VAL A 14 -21.30 2.34 -7.90
C VAL A 14 -20.49 3.41 -7.15
N GLU A 15 -20.76 3.62 -5.86
CA GLU A 15 -20.02 4.56 -5.03
C GLU A 15 -18.55 4.14 -4.84
N LEU A 16 -18.29 2.85 -4.59
CA LEU A 16 -16.92 2.32 -4.50
C LEU A 16 -16.17 2.51 -5.82
N ASN A 17 -16.78 2.21 -6.96
CA ASN A 17 -16.16 2.44 -8.27
C ASN A 17 -15.82 3.91 -8.51
N ARG A 18 -16.69 4.84 -8.10
CA ARG A 18 -16.39 6.28 -8.16
C ARG A 18 -15.24 6.67 -7.24
N ALA A 19 -15.17 6.10 -6.05
CA ALA A 19 -14.09 6.38 -5.09
C ALA A 19 -12.73 5.84 -5.57
N ILE A 20 -12.71 4.64 -6.15
CA ILE A 20 -11.52 4.04 -6.77
C ILE A 20 -11.05 4.93 -7.92
N ARG A 21 -11.95 5.27 -8.87
CA ARG A 21 -11.62 6.13 -10.01
C ARG A 21 -11.11 7.50 -9.55
N ALA A 22 -11.78 8.15 -8.59
CA ALA A 22 -11.33 9.43 -8.07
C ALA A 22 -9.94 9.38 -7.40
N SER A 23 -9.58 8.26 -6.78
CA SER A 23 -8.25 8.06 -6.19
C SER A 23 -7.18 7.86 -7.27
N ILE A 24 -7.51 7.12 -8.34
CA ILE A 24 -6.67 6.94 -9.53
C ILE A 24 -6.47 8.28 -10.24
N ASP A 25 -7.55 9.01 -10.56
CA ASP A 25 -7.48 10.31 -11.24
C ASP A 25 -6.65 11.33 -10.44
N ASN A 26 -6.71 11.28 -9.10
CA ASN A 26 -5.89 12.12 -8.24
C ASN A 26 -4.41 11.72 -8.26
N CYS A 27 -4.12 10.42 -8.38
CA CYS A 27 -2.77 9.91 -8.58
C CYS A 27 -2.20 10.40 -9.91
N ASP A 28 -2.96 10.26 -11.01
CA ASP A 28 -2.57 10.78 -12.33
C ASP A 28 -2.29 12.28 -12.30
N ARG A 29 -3.19 13.07 -11.70
CA ARG A 29 -2.97 14.52 -11.53
C ARG A 29 -1.66 14.83 -10.79
N LEU A 30 -1.35 14.10 -9.72
CA LEU A 30 -0.12 14.31 -8.94
C LEU A 30 1.14 13.92 -9.73
N ILE A 31 1.07 12.85 -10.53
CA ILE A 31 2.14 12.43 -11.44
C ILE A 31 2.33 13.51 -12.52
N GLU A 32 1.24 13.99 -13.11
CA GLU A 32 1.25 15.07 -14.11
C GLU A 32 1.91 16.34 -13.57
N GLU A 33 1.50 16.79 -12.37
CA GLU A 33 2.09 17.94 -11.67
C GLU A 33 3.58 17.74 -11.32
N SER A 34 4.04 16.49 -11.25
CA SER A 34 5.44 16.18 -10.98
C SER A 34 6.36 16.35 -12.21
N TYR A 35 5.83 16.33 -13.44
CA TYR A 35 6.64 16.48 -14.67
C TYR A 35 7.30 17.85 -14.77
N ASP A 36 6.61 18.92 -14.38
CA ASP A 36 7.18 20.28 -14.35
C ASP A 36 8.37 20.43 -13.40
N LEU A 37 8.61 19.40 -12.57
CA LEU A 37 9.68 19.33 -11.59
C LEU A 37 10.78 18.33 -11.97
N GLU A 38 10.65 17.61 -13.10
CA GLU A 38 11.57 16.51 -13.49
C GLU A 38 13.04 16.93 -13.49
N PHE A 39 13.32 18.10 -14.06
CA PHE A 39 14.67 18.65 -14.20
C PHE A 39 15.01 19.72 -13.16
N ARG A 40 14.18 19.88 -12.11
CA ARG A 40 14.45 20.85 -11.04
C ARG A 40 15.31 20.23 -9.96
N GLU A 41 16.32 20.98 -9.55
CA GLU A 41 17.13 20.66 -8.38
C GLU A 41 16.85 21.64 -7.24
N PRO A 42 16.71 21.13 -6.00
CA PRO A 42 16.79 19.72 -5.62
C PRO A 42 15.45 18.99 -5.87
N ALA A 43 15.48 17.66 -6.02
CA ALA A 43 14.33 16.86 -6.47
C ALA A 43 13.26 16.61 -5.38
N ASP A 44 13.37 17.29 -4.23
CA ASP A 44 12.56 17.09 -3.04
C ASP A 44 11.06 17.25 -3.28
N THR A 45 10.65 18.33 -3.95
CA THR A 45 9.22 18.59 -4.23
C THR A 45 8.64 17.54 -5.16
N ARG A 46 9.41 17.08 -6.16
CA ARG A 46 8.97 16.03 -7.08
C ARG A 46 8.76 14.72 -6.32
N LEU A 47 9.74 14.31 -5.52
CA LEU A 47 9.61 13.12 -4.70
C LEU A 47 8.40 13.20 -3.76
N PHE A 48 8.16 14.36 -3.14
CA PHE A 48 7.01 14.56 -2.26
C PHE A 48 5.67 14.30 -2.96
N LEU A 49 5.47 14.86 -4.16
CA LEU A 49 4.24 14.64 -4.95
C LEU A 49 4.07 13.16 -5.31
N LEU A 50 5.15 12.51 -5.74
CA LEU A 50 5.14 11.09 -6.12
C LEU A 50 4.82 10.17 -4.94
N MET A 51 5.33 10.48 -3.74
CA MET A 51 4.99 9.73 -2.54
C MET A 51 3.52 9.90 -2.13
N ILE A 52 2.91 11.07 -2.38
CA ILE A 52 1.46 11.25 -2.19
C ILE A 52 0.69 10.45 -3.24
N ALA A 53 1.14 10.45 -4.49
CA ALA A 53 0.52 9.67 -5.55
C ALA A 53 0.53 8.16 -5.22
N GLN A 54 1.65 7.62 -4.71
CA GLN A 54 1.71 6.23 -4.19
C GLN A 54 0.69 5.97 -3.09
N GLU A 55 0.50 6.92 -2.18
CA GLU A 55 -0.52 6.82 -1.13
C GLU A 55 -1.95 6.80 -1.69
N GLU A 56 -2.23 7.53 -2.77
CA GLU A 56 -3.54 7.50 -3.44
C GLU A 56 -3.76 6.19 -4.20
N ALA A 57 -2.73 5.64 -4.85
CA ALA A 57 -2.78 4.31 -5.45
C ALA A 57 -3.03 3.21 -4.40
N ALA A 58 -2.35 3.27 -3.25
CA ALA A 58 -2.59 2.37 -2.11
C ALA A 58 -4.03 2.46 -1.58
N LYS A 59 -4.60 3.66 -1.52
CA LYS A 59 -6.01 3.87 -1.13
C LYS A 59 -6.97 3.26 -2.14
N ALA A 60 -6.71 3.48 -3.44
CA ALA A 60 -7.49 2.89 -4.53
C ALA A 60 -7.47 1.34 -4.45
N PHE A 61 -6.31 0.75 -4.14
CA PHE A 61 -6.18 -0.69 -3.96
C PHE A 61 -7.00 -1.20 -2.76
N LEU A 62 -6.96 -0.53 -1.60
CA LEU A 62 -7.81 -0.90 -0.46
C LEU A 62 -9.31 -0.82 -0.80
N LEU A 63 -9.73 0.20 -1.55
CA LEU A 63 -11.12 0.33 -1.99
C LEU A 63 -11.51 -0.78 -2.98
N TYR A 64 -10.59 -1.18 -3.86
CA TYR A 64 -10.76 -2.34 -4.73
C TYR A 64 -10.96 -3.63 -3.91
N LEU A 65 -10.14 -3.88 -2.90
CA LEU A 65 -10.29 -5.05 -2.03
C LEU A 65 -11.64 -5.07 -1.30
N VAL A 66 -12.15 -3.90 -0.90
CA VAL A 66 -13.51 -3.77 -0.33
C VAL A 66 -14.58 -4.13 -1.37
N ARG A 67 -14.42 -3.62 -2.59
CA ARG A 67 -15.36 -3.85 -3.69
C ARG A 67 -15.50 -5.31 -4.06
N GLU A 68 -14.37 -6.02 -4.10
CA GLU A 68 -14.29 -7.47 -4.37
C GLU A 68 -14.63 -8.33 -3.14
N GLU A 69 -15.11 -7.72 -2.06
CA GLU A 69 -15.50 -8.41 -0.82
C GLU A 69 -14.36 -9.22 -0.18
N ILE A 70 -13.11 -8.84 -0.46
CA ILE A 70 -11.89 -9.44 0.10
C ILE A 70 -11.66 -8.94 1.52
N ILE A 71 -11.97 -7.66 1.76
CA ILE A 71 -11.99 -7.05 3.10
C ILE A 71 -13.32 -6.33 3.33
N THR A 72 -13.82 -6.35 4.57
CA THR A 72 -15.08 -5.67 4.92
C THR A 72 -14.86 -4.18 5.16
N MET A 73 -15.68 -3.32 4.54
CA MET A 73 -15.68 -1.88 4.86
C MET A 73 -16.11 -1.66 6.32
N SER A 74 -15.16 -1.23 7.14
CA SER A 74 -15.35 -0.94 8.56
C SER A 74 -14.75 0.41 8.92
N ARG A 75 -15.05 0.93 10.11
CA ARG A 75 -14.44 2.17 10.60
C ARG A 75 -12.92 2.08 10.63
N GLU A 76 -12.37 0.92 10.98
CA GLU A 76 -10.94 0.68 11.09
C GLU A 76 -10.28 0.59 9.72
N VAL A 77 -10.92 -0.04 8.74
CA VAL A 77 -10.46 -0.02 7.34
C VAL A 77 -10.51 1.41 6.77
N GLY A 78 -11.59 2.15 7.04
CA GLY A 78 -11.68 3.57 6.69
C GLY A 78 -10.59 4.42 7.36
N ARG A 79 -10.21 4.10 8.61
CA ARG A 79 -9.06 4.73 9.28
C ARG A 79 -7.75 4.35 8.62
N ALA A 80 -7.56 3.10 8.21
CA ALA A 80 -6.35 2.64 7.52
C ALA A 80 -6.16 3.35 6.17
N MET A 81 -7.23 3.60 5.42
CA MET A 81 -7.20 4.39 4.18
C MET A 81 -6.75 5.85 4.39
N ASN A 82 -6.89 6.38 5.60
CA ASN A 82 -6.49 7.74 5.95
C ASN A 82 -5.16 7.81 6.72
N ASP A 83 -4.64 6.67 7.20
CA ASP A 83 -3.37 6.60 7.92
C ASP A 83 -2.21 6.46 6.93
N HIS A 84 -1.25 7.38 6.98
CA HIS A 84 -0.10 7.36 6.08
C HIS A 84 0.71 6.08 6.21
N ALA A 85 0.96 5.57 7.43
CA ALA A 85 1.76 4.36 7.60
C ALA A 85 1.04 3.14 7.01
N CYS A 86 -0.28 3.02 7.16
CA CYS A 86 -1.06 1.96 6.53
C CYS A 86 -0.96 2.00 4.99
N LYS A 87 -1.09 3.19 4.38
CA LYS A 87 -0.94 3.33 2.91
C LYS A 87 0.47 2.95 2.44
N GLN A 88 1.49 3.28 3.21
CA GLN A 88 2.88 2.90 2.89
C GLN A 88 3.11 1.39 3.05
N LEU A 89 2.46 0.72 4.01
CA LEU A 89 2.48 -0.74 4.11
C LEU A 89 1.79 -1.40 2.90
N VAL A 90 0.68 -0.83 2.43
CA VAL A 90 0.03 -1.27 1.20
C VAL A 90 0.92 -1.04 -0.03
N GLY A 91 1.73 0.03 -0.05
CA GLY A 91 2.73 0.25 -1.09
C GLY A 91 3.72 -0.92 -1.23
N ILE A 92 4.16 -1.51 -0.11
CA ILE A 92 5.02 -2.71 -0.12
C ILE A 92 4.31 -3.90 -0.77
N LEU A 93 3.01 -4.07 -0.50
CA LEU A 93 2.22 -5.12 -1.16
C LEU A 93 2.14 -4.87 -2.67
N LEU A 94 1.89 -3.63 -3.09
CA LEU A 94 1.82 -3.25 -4.51
C LEU A 94 3.15 -3.46 -5.23
N ASP A 95 4.29 -3.13 -4.60
CA ASP A 95 5.62 -3.39 -5.17
C ASP A 95 5.85 -4.88 -5.46
N TYR A 96 5.42 -5.76 -4.55
CA TYR A 96 5.48 -7.21 -4.76
C TYR A 96 4.56 -7.69 -5.87
N LEU A 97 3.33 -7.17 -5.93
CA LEU A 97 2.31 -7.54 -6.91
C LEU A 97 2.70 -7.14 -8.35
N VAL A 98 3.33 -5.98 -8.50
CA VAL A 98 3.78 -5.45 -9.80
C VAL A 98 4.94 -6.27 -10.38
N ALA A 99 5.83 -6.80 -9.54
CA ALA A 99 6.94 -7.66 -9.97
C ALA A 99 7.83 -7.03 -11.07
N LYS A 100 8.63 -6.01 -10.73
CA LYS A 100 9.47 -5.29 -11.70
C LYS A 100 10.69 -6.10 -12.16
N TRP A 101 10.94 -6.16 -13.46
CA TRP A 101 12.17 -6.68 -14.06
C TRP A 101 12.47 -5.86 -15.32
N GLU A 102 13.74 -5.54 -15.54
CA GLU A 102 14.24 -4.83 -16.73
C GLU A 102 14.93 -5.80 -17.70
N THR A 103 15.43 -6.92 -17.18
CA THR A 103 16.13 -7.94 -17.96
C THR A 103 15.48 -9.32 -17.85
N ILE A 104 15.72 -10.17 -18.86
CA ILE A 104 15.28 -11.58 -18.83
C ILE A 104 15.94 -12.32 -17.65
N ALA A 105 17.18 -11.97 -17.30
CA ALA A 105 17.88 -12.59 -16.18
C ALA A 105 17.21 -12.28 -14.83
N GLU A 106 16.76 -11.03 -14.63
CA GLU A 106 15.99 -10.63 -13.44
C GLU A 106 14.63 -11.32 -13.39
N LEU A 107 13.96 -11.48 -14.54
CA LEU A 107 12.72 -12.26 -14.64
C LEU A 107 12.94 -13.72 -14.23
N ASP A 108 14.00 -14.37 -14.73
CA ASP A 108 14.33 -15.75 -14.37
C ASP A 108 14.66 -15.90 -12.88
N GLU A 109 15.36 -14.93 -12.30
CA GLU A 109 15.64 -14.89 -10.86
C GLU A 109 14.37 -14.73 -10.04
N GLN A 110 13.45 -13.86 -10.45
CA GLN A 110 12.16 -13.70 -9.78
C GLN A 110 11.29 -14.94 -9.85
N ILE A 111 11.23 -15.60 -11.02
CA ILE A 111 10.50 -16.87 -11.16
C ILE A 111 11.09 -17.92 -10.22
N ARG A 112 12.43 -18.03 -10.15
CA ARG A 112 13.09 -18.97 -9.24
C ARG A 112 12.78 -18.66 -7.79
N TYR A 113 12.86 -17.40 -7.39
CA TYR A 113 12.54 -16.95 -6.05
C TYR A 113 11.08 -17.27 -5.67
N ASP A 114 10.13 -17.01 -6.57
CA ASP A 114 8.71 -17.33 -6.36
C ASP A 114 8.46 -18.84 -6.23
N LEU A 115 9.21 -19.66 -6.97
CA LEU A 115 9.17 -21.13 -6.87
C LEU A 115 9.76 -21.63 -5.55
N GLU A 116 10.87 -21.05 -5.10
CA GLU A 116 11.52 -21.39 -3.83
C GLU A 116 10.66 -21.02 -2.62
N LEU A 117 9.94 -19.90 -2.70
CA LEU A 117 8.96 -19.47 -1.69
C LEU A 117 7.75 -20.41 -1.59
N GLY A 118 7.39 -21.12 -2.67
CA GLY A 118 6.20 -21.98 -2.69
C GLY A 118 4.94 -21.16 -2.38
N ASP A 119 4.20 -21.53 -1.33
CA ASP A 119 2.98 -20.79 -0.91
C ASP A 119 3.26 -19.62 0.06
N LEU A 120 4.52 -19.43 0.46
CA LEU A 120 4.89 -18.38 1.41
C LEU A 120 4.96 -17.01 0.72
N LEU A 121 4.66 -15.96 1.50
CA LEU A 121 4.96 -14.59 1.11
C LEU A 121 6.41 -14.25 1.48
N PRO A 122 7.08 -13.37 0.71
CA PRO A 122 8.32 -12.74 1.15
C PRO A 122 8.20 -12.15 2.56
N GLN A 123 9.30 -12.15 3.33
CA GLN A 123 9.26 -11.75 4.75
C GLN A 123 8.75 -10.32 4.96
N ASP A 124 9.14 -9.40 4.09
CA ASP A 124 8.70 -8.00 4.10
C ASP A 124 7.21 -7.87 3.76
N VAL A 125 6.73 -8.57 2.74
CA VAL A 125 5.32 -8.60 2.33
C VAL A 125 4.44 -9.20 3.44
N GLY A 126 4.86 -10.33 4.01
CA GLY A 126 4.18 -10.97 5.15
C GLY A 126 4.13 -10.05 6.37
N SER A 127 5.28 -9.43 6.73
CA SER A 127 5.34 -8.46 7.83
C SER A 127 4.42 -7.26 7.59
N ALA A 128 4.35 -6.75 6.35
CA ALA A 128 3.54 -5.60 6.03
C ALA A 128 2.05 -5.91 6.17
N LEU A 129 1.63 -7.10 5.71
CA LEU A 129 0.27 -7.59 5.82
C LEU A 129 -0.13 -7.81 7.28
N GLU A 130 0.71 -8.49 8.07
CA GLU A 130 0.45 -8.74 9.48
C GLU A 130 0.37 -7.46 10.30
N ILE A 131 1.29 -6.50 10.09
CA ILE A 131 1.22 -5.21 10.79
C ILE A 131 -0.04 -4.44 10.39
N LEU A 132 -0.37 -4.39 9.09
CA LEU A 132 -1.57 -3.70 8.60
C LEU A 132 -2.84 -4.29 9.22
N ALA A 133 -2.98 -5.61 9.22
CA ALA A 133 -4.22 -6.26 9.62
C ALA A 133 -4.30 -6.43 11.15
N LEU A 134 -3.25 -6.92 11.82
CA LEU A 134 -3.27 -7.27 13.23
C LEU A 134 -2.91 -6.09 14.15
N GLU A 135 -1.86 -5.33 13.84
CA GLU A 135 -1.43 -4.23 14.71
C GLU A 135 -2.18 -2.92 14.48
N LYS A 136 -2.68 -2.70 13.25
CA LYS A 136 -3.43 -1.49 12.93
C LYS A 136 -4.93 -1.76 12.99
N VAL A 137 -5.46 -2.49 12.01
CA VAL A 137 -6.91 -2.64 11.87
C VAL A 137 -7.52 -3.38 13.06
N HIS A 138 -6.97 -4.53 13.43
CA HIS A 138 -7.49 -5.31 14.55
C HIS A 138 -7.29 -4.59 15.89
N ALA A 139 -6.08 -4.10 16.18
CA ALA A 139 -5.84 -3.40 17.45
C ALA A 139 -6.72 -2.15 17.63
N TRP A 140 -7.10 -1.46 16.56
CA TRP A 140 -8.08 -0.37 16.64
C TRP A 140 -9.50 -0.84 16.96
N ARG A 141 -9.86 -2.07 16.55
CA ARG A 141 -11.15 -2.69 16.84
C ARG A 141 -11.21 -3.23 18.28
N SER A 142 -10.19 -3.94 18.73
CA SER A 142 -10.17 -4.68 20.01
C SER A 142 -9.47 -3.94 21.14
N GLY A 143 -8.74 -2.86 20.86
CA GLY A 143 -7.95 -2.09 21.83
C GLY A 143 -6.60 -2.71 22.17
N ALA A 144 -6.26 -3.89 21.65
CA ALA A 144 -4.97 -4.55 21.84
C ALA A 144 -4.58 -5.40 20.63
N PRO A 145 -3.28 -5.49 20.27
CA PRO A 145 -2.83 -6.41 19.24
C PRO A 145 -2.99 -7.87 19.71
N ILE A 146 -3.30 -8.79 18.80
CA ILE A 146 -3.36 -10.24 19.08
C ILE A 146 -1.99 -10.83 18.77
N TRP A 147 -1.21 -11.13 19.81
CA TRP A 147 0.04 -11.88 19.69
C TRP A 147 0.05 -13.00 20.73
N VAL A 148 0.26 -14.24 20.27
CA VAL A 148 0.56 -15.37 21.16
C VAL A 148 2.05 -15.35 21.52
N GLU A 149 2.89 -14.92 20.59
CA GLU A 149 4.33 -14.72 20.74
C GLU A 149 4.74 -13.41 20.05
N ASP A 150 5.86 -12.82 20.47
CA ASP A 150 6.38 -11.58 19.86
C ASP A 150 6.69 -11.80 18.36
N PRO A 151 6.06 -11.04 17.46
CA PRO A 151 6.24 -11.25 16.02
C PRO A 151 7.64 -10.84 15.56
N ASN A 152 8.23 -11.66 14.67
CA ASN A 152 9.55 -11.41 14.08
C ASN A 152 9.44 -10.68 12.73
N TYR A 153 9.07 -9.40 12.78
CA TYR A 153 8.91 -8.59 11.57
C TYR A 153 10.23 -8.22 10.91
N ASP A 154 10.16 -8.05 9.59
CA ASP A 154 11.18 -7.34 8.85
C ASP A 154 11.43 -5.94 9.45
N ARG A 155 12.72 -5.62 9.64
CA ARG A 155 13.15 -4.39 10.32
C ARG A 155 12.81 -3.13 9.52
N MET A 156 12.83 -3.20 8.20
CA MET A 156 12.49 -2.08 7.33
C MET A 156 10.99 -1.84 7.38
N VAL A 157 10.18 -2.89 7.27
CA VAL A 157 8.72 -2.78 7.39
C VAL A 157 8.31 -2.21 8.76
N LEU A 158 8.96 -2.64 9.84
CA LEU A 158 8.70 -2.08 11.17
C LEU A 158 9.07 -0.59 11.27
N LYS A 159 10.08 -0.12 10.53
CA LYS A 159 10.38 1.32 10.42
C LYS A 159 9.30 2.05 9.63
N VAL A 160 8.81 1.45 8.53
CA VAL A 160 7.71 2.00 7.72
C VAL A 160 6.46 2.17 8.58
N SER A 161 6.06 1.14 9.34
CA SER A 161 4.87 1.18 10.20
C SER A 161 4.96 2.23 11.32
N LYS A 162 6.18 2.56 11.73
CA LYS A 162 6.53 3.65 12.67
C LYS A 162 6.78 4.99 11.98
N GLY A 163 6.37 5.16 10.72
CA GLY A 163 6.37 6.43 9.99
C GLY A 163 7.73 6.84 9.42
N ALA A 164 8.66 5.93 9.14
CA ALA A 164 9.94 6.29 8.53
C ALA A 164 9.78 6.91 7.14
N ILE A 165 8.89 6.36 6.31
CA ILE A 165 8.62 6.89 4.97
C ILE A 165 7.91 8.24 5.07
N ASP A 166 6.92 8.39 5.95
CA ASP A 166 6.25 9.66 6.18
C ASP A 166 7.21 10.75 6.68
N ARG A 167 8.15 10.40 7.58
CA ARG A 167 9.22 11.31 7.98
C ARG A 167 10.12 11.71 6.81
N ARG A 168 10.47 10.78 5.90
CA ARG A 168 11.26 11.10 4.70
C ARG A 168 10.51 12.06 3.79
N LYS A 169 9.21 11.79 3.55
CA LYS A 169 8.31 12.67 2.81
C LYS A 169 8.26 14.07 3.41
N GLN A 170 8.10 14.17 4.73
CA GLN A 170 8.10 15.47 5.42
C GLN A 170 9.47 16.17 5.37
N ASP A 171 10.58 15.44 5.55
CA ASP A 171 11.94 15.99 5.49
C ASP A 171 12.29 16.57 4.11
N ALA A 172 11.59 16.17 3.04
CA ALA A 172 11.74 16.73 1.70
C ALA A 172 11.20 18.17 1.59
N LEU A 173 10.17 18.55 2.37
CA LEU A 173 9.60 19.90 2.30
C LEU A 173 9.90 20.76 3.53
N TYR A 174 10.06 20.13 4.69
CA TYR A 174 10.12 20.83 5.96
C TYR A 174 11.49 20.70 6.62
N VAL A 175 11.92 21.79 7.26
CA VAL A 175 13.03 21.74 8.22
C VAL A 175 12.54 21.04 9.47
N ARG A 176 13.08 19.85 9.75
CA ARG A 176 12.75 19.12 10.96
C ARG A 176 13.62 19.60 12.11
N LEU A 177 12.99 19.92 13.24
CA LEU A 177 13.67 20.21 14.49
C LEU A 177 13.73 18.95 15.37
N SER A 178 14.82 18.80 16.11
CA SER A 178 14.95 17.79 17.16
C SER A 178 14.13 18.16 18.39
N LYS A 179 14.04 17.23 19.35
CA LYS A 179 13.42 17.50 20.67
C LYS A 179 14.07 18.65 21.44
N THR A 180 15.32 19.02 21.09
CA THR A 180 16.06 20.11 21.72
C THR A 180 15.88 21.46 21.00
N GLY A 181 15.11 21.50 19.91
CA GLY A 181 14.98 22.67 19.05
C GLY A 181 16.10 22.85 18.02
N ALA A 182 17.18 22.06 18.09
CA ALA A 182 18.23 22.05 17.07
C ALA A 182 17.75 21.47 15.73
N ILE A 183 18.32 21.95 14.61
CA ILE A 183 18.02 21.44 13.27
C ILE A 183 18.40 19.95 13.18
N ALA A 184 17.44 19.09 12.85
CA ALA A 184 17.61 17.66 12.67
C ALA A 184 17.65 17.25 11.19
N SER A 185 16.90 17.93 10.32
CA SER A 185 16.94 17.75 8.87
C SER A 185 16.62 19.05 8.16
N VAL A 186 17.17 19.22 6.96
CA VAL A 186 16.84 20.29 6.02
C VAL A 186 16.55 19.67 4.65
N PRO A 187 15.59 20.22 3.89
CA PRO A 187 15.37 19.89 2.49
C PRO A 187 16.63 20.10 1.63
N GLY A 188 16.61 19.56 0.43
CA GLY A 188 17.62 19.75 -0.60
C GLY A 188 18.64 18.63 -0.69
N LYS A 189 18.27 17.42 -0.26
CA LYS A 189 19.15 16.25 -0.26
C LYS A 189 18.67 15.15 -1.20
N ILE A 190 17.46 15.28 -1.75
CA ILE A 190 16.88 14.26 -2.61
C ILE A 190 17.51 14.38 -4.00
N LYS A 191 18.02 13.25 -4.48
CA LYS A 191 18.61 13.17 -5.81
C LYS A 191 17.55 12.86 -6.87
N PRO A 192 17.74 13.28 -8.14
CA PRO A 192 16.82 12.98 -9.22
C PRO A 192 16.54 11.49 -9.40
N GLU A 193 17.52 10.60 -9.18
CA GLU A 193 17.33 9.15 -9.35
C GLU A 193 16.31 8.60 -8.35
N GLU A 194 16.28 9.12 -7.13
CA GLU A 194 15.30 8.71 -6.13
C GLU A 194 13.87 9.13 -6.53
N ALA A 195 13.72 10.32 -7.11
CA ALA A 195 12.44 10.78 -7.63
C ALA A 195 12.00 9.95 -8.85
N ASN A 196 12.93 9.57 -9.74
CA ASN A 196 12.62 8.72 -10.89
C ASN A 196 12.16 7.32 -10.45
N LEU A 197 12.83 6.70 -9.46
CA LEU A 197 12.38 5.42 -8.92
C LEU A 197 10.98 5.48 -8.32
N ALA A 198 10.65 6.57 -7.61
CA ALA A 198 9.31 6.80 -7.09
C ALA A 198 8.28 7.01 -8.21
N PHE A 199 8.67 7.72 -9.27
CA PHE A 199 7.86 7.93 -10.47
C PHE A 199 7.54 6.60 -11.16
N ASP A 200 8.54 5.75 -11.37
CA ASP A 200 8.32 4.44 -11.99
C ASP A 200 7.50 3.53 -11.06
N SER A 201 7.69 3.60 -9.75
CA SER A 201 6.92 2.81 -8.78
C SER A 201 5.43 3.20 -8.83
N VAL A 202 5.11 4.50 -8.77
CA VAL A 202 3.71 4.93 -8.77
C VAL A 202 2.98 4.67 -10.09
N ASN A 203 3.65 4.82 -11.23
CA ASN A 203 3.06 4.51 -12.53
C ASN A 203 2.68 3.03 -12.65
N GLU A 204 3.51 2.13 -12.12
CA GLU A 204 3.17 0.71 -12.12
C GLU A 204 2.08 0.37 -11.09
N HIS A 205 2.10 1.02 -9.91
CA HIS A 205 1.04 0.85 -8.92
C HIS A 205 -0.33 1.25 -9.49
N ILE A 206 -0.42 2.43 -10.11
CA ILE A 206 -1.70 2.92 -10.64
C ILE A 206 -2.17 2.05 -11.81
N ARG A 207 -1.26 1.66 -12.72
CA ARG A 207 -1.58 0.76 -13.83
C ARG A 207 -2.09 -0.58 -13.31
N PHE A 208 -1.44 -1.15 -12.31
CA PHE A 208 -1.86 -2.39 -11.67
C PHE A 208 -3.26 -2.23 -11.07
N VAL A 209 -3.50 -1.19 -10.27
CA VAL A 209 -4.80 -0.97 -9.61
C VAL A 209 -5.91 -0.69 -10.62
N ASP A 210 -5.67 0.10 -11.67
CA ASP A 210 -6.67 0.37 -12.72
C ASP A 210 -7.02 -0.91 -13.50
N CYS A 211 -6.02 -1.72 -13.86
CA CYS A 211 -6.25 -3.01 -14.50
C CYS A 211 -7.00 -4.00 -13.59
N ALA A 212 -6.63 -4.09 -12.30
CA ALA A 212 -7.34 -4.93 -11.35
C ALA A 212 -8.79 -4.46 -11.14
N ALA A 213 -9.01 -3.15 -11.10
CA ALA A 213 -10.32 -2.58 -10.83
C ALA A 213 -11.25 -2.56 -12.05
N PHE A 214 -10.73 -2.31 -13.25
CA PHE A 214 -11.54 -1.98 -14.44
C PHE A 214 -11.12 -2.71 -15.71
N GLY A 215 -10.09 -3.58 -15.65
CA GLY A 215 -9.65 -4.36 -16.80
C GLY A 215 -10.61 -5.50 -17.17
N ASP A 216 -10.72 -5.78 -18.48
CA ASP A 216 -11.57 -6.84 -19.02
C ASP A 216 -11.02 -8.26 -18.76
N GLN A 217 -9.73 -8.37 -18.41
CA GLN A 217 -9.09 -9.62 -18.01
C GLN A 217 -8.56 -9.44 -16.58
N GLY A 218 -9.19 -10.10 -15.62
CA GLY A 218 -8.74 -10.09 -14.23
C GLY A 218 -7.25 -10.46 -14.17
N GLN A 219 -6.43 -9.58 -13.60
CA GLN A 219 -5.02 -9.85 -13.37
C GLN A 219 -4.91 -11.05 -12.43
N THR A 220 -4.60 -12.22 -12.99
CA THR A 220 -4.45 -13.48 -12.27
C THR A 220 -2.98 -13.85 -12.28
N SER A 221 -2.18 -13.14 -11.47
CA SER A 221 -0.82 -13.56 -11.17
C SER A 221 -0.81 -14.43 -9.91
N ILE A 222 0.11 -15.39 -9.84
CA ILE A 222 0.30 -16.23 -8.65
C ILE A 222 0.54 -15.36 -7.40
N ARG A 223 1.29 -14.25 -7.55
CA ARG A 223 1.54 -13.29 -6.46
C ARG A 223 0.25 -12.63 -5.99
N PHE A 224 -0.62 -12.24 -6.93
CA PHE A 224 -1.91 -11.65 -6.63
C PHE A 224 -2.80 -12.61 -5.85
N GLU A 225 -2.93 -13.84 -6.31
CA GLU A 225 -3.72 -14.87 -5.62
C GLU A 225 -3.20 -15.13 -4.19
N LYS A 226 -1.88 -15.24 -4.01
CA LYS A 226 -1.26 -15.41 -2.68
C LYS A 226 -1.61 -14.24 -1.73
N VAL A 227 -1.46 -13.01 -2.20
CA VAL A 227 -1.78 -11.82 -1.39
C VAL A 227 -3.26 -11.76 -1.05
N LEU A 228 -4.15 -12.06 -2.02
CA LEU A 228 -5.59 -12.06 -1.76
C LEU A 228 -5.98 -13.14 -0.73
N GLN A 229 -5.47 -14.36 -0.87
CA GLN A 229 -5.72 -15.43 0.10
C GLN A 229 -5.22 -15.05 1.49
N ALA A 230 -4.02 -14.49 1.60
CA ALA A 230 -3.49 -14.01 2.87
C ALA A 230 -4.36 -12.89 3.47
N LEU A 231 -4.79 -11.92 2.67
CA LEU A 231 -5.70 -10.86 3.11
C LEU A 231 -7.03 -11.43 3.61
N GLN A 232 -7.64 -12.38 2.88
CA GLN A 232 -8.88 -13.04 3.29
C GLN A 232 -8.71 -13.78 4.62
N VAL A 233 -7.58 -14.44 4.84
CA VAL A 233 -7.31 -15.13 6.11
C VAL A 233 -7.19 -14.12 7.25
N VAL A 234 -6.36 -13.09 7.09
CA VAL A 234 -6.05 -12.19 8.21
C VAL A 234 -7.18 -11.20 8.50
N PHE A 235 -7.88 -10.69 7.47
CA PHE A 235 -9.05 -9.83 7.64
C PHE A 235 -10.33 -10.64 7.92
N GLY A 236 -10.52 -11.81 7.33
CA GLY A 236 -11.67 -12.68 7.61
C GLY A 236 -11.64 -13.26 9.03
N SER A 237 -10.45 -13.43 9.61
CA SER A 237 -10.29 -13.75 11.04
C SER A 237 -10.69 -12.60 11.96
N CYS A 238 -10.73 -11.35 11.47
CA CYS A 238 -11.17 -10.19 12.25
C CYS A 238 -12.69 -10.06 12.35
N ASP A 239 -13.45 -10.65 11.41
CA ASP A 239 -14.92 -10.52 11.34
C ASP A 239 -15.68 -11.57 12.17
N LYS A 240 -14.97 -12.59 12.69
CA LYS A 240 -15.52 -13.53 13.67
C LYS A 240 -15.23 -13.02 15.09
N ALA A 241 -16.10 -12.15 15.60
CA ALA A 241 -16.14 -11.92 17.05
C ALA A 241 -16.46 -13.23 17.78
N PRO A 242 -15.83 -13.51 18.94
CA PRO A 242 -16.24 -14.65 19.77
C PRO A 242 -17.67 -14.39 20.25
N THR A 243 -18.57 -15.32 19.90
CA THR A 243 -19.89 -15.47 20.53
C THR A 243 -19.78 -15.82 22.00
#